data_AF-A0A957M2Q3-F1
#
_entry.id   AF-A0A957M2Q3-F1
#
_cell.length_a   1.000
_cell.length_b   1.000
_cell.length_c   1.000
_cell.angle_alpha   90.00
_cell.angle_beta   90.00
_cell.angle_gamma   90.00
#
_symmetry.space_group_name_H-M   'P 1'
#
loop_
_entity.id
_entity.type
_entity.pdbx_description
1 polymer ?
#
loop_
_entity_poly.entity_id
_entity_poly.type
_entity_poly.pdbx_seq_one_letter_code
_entity_poly.pdbx_strand_id
1 'polypeptide(L)'
;EWLRLGGLKMAIDGGTSSHTAFMYEPFAGEATVGDFNRLDPATLRRHFRTAQELGWDVGIHTCGDRAMDMVVDAFADVARAMPRPDARHNVIHAYFPSDRALAQMAEHRIAAVIQPTFLYWEGDMIFRDVGERRAANYKPARKYLDAGVVLCANSDIPSTVSPNPWVGLYALVTRKNNLGHFVAADQA
;
A
#
# COMPACT_ATOMS: atom_id res chain seq x y z
N GLU A 1 -22.05 -4.76 21.06
CA GLU A 1 -22.30 -4.95 19.61
C GLU A 1 -21.05 -5.51 18.95
N TRP A 2 -21.15 -6.63 18.22
CA TRP A 2 -19.98 -7.37 17.68
C TRP A 2 -19.75 -7.17 16.17
N LEU A 3 -20.78 -6.75 15.42
CA LEU A 3 -20.74 -6.55 13.98
C LEU A 3 -20.78 -5.05 13.64
N ARG A 4 -19.98 -4.64 12.66
CA ARG A 4 -20.04 -3.30 12.05
C ARG A 4 -19.98 -3.43 10.54
N LEU A 5 -20.81 -2.65 9.85
CA LEU A 5 -20.64 -2.39 8.42
C LEU A 5 -19.60 -1.29 8.29
N GLY A 6 -18.44 -1.63 7.71
CA GLY A 6 -17.26 -0.78 7.65
C GLY A 6 -17.06 -0.13 6.29
N GLY A 7 -15.85 -0.19 5.74
CA GLY A 7 -15.53 0.39 4.44
C GLY A 7 -15.76 -0.53 3.25
N LEU A 8 -15.77 0.06 2.05
CA LEU A 8 -15.73 -0.64 0.78
C LEU A 8 -14.29 -1.07 0.46
N LYS A 9 -14.13 -2.28 -0.11
CA LYS A 9 -12.85 -2.80 -0.56
C LYS A 9 -12.73 -2.68 -2.09
N MET A 10 -11.64 -2.10 -2.56
CA MET A 10 -11.29 -2.02 -3.98
C MET A 10 -9.89 -2.61 -4.24
N ALA A 11 -9.54 -2.79 -5.51
CA ALA A 11 -8.18 -3.14 -5.95
C ALA A 11 -7.87 -2.43 -7.27
N ILE A 12 -6.69 -1.84 -7.36
CA ILE A 12 -6.26 -1.11 -8.57
C ILE A 12 -5.27 -1.90 -9.42
N ASP A 13 -4.51 -2.82 -8.82
CA ASP A 13 -3.50 -3.64 -9.48
C ASP A 13 -3.36 -5.03 -8.83
N GLY A 14 -2.31 -5.78 -9.19
CA GLY A 14 -1.97 -7.08 -8.62
C GLY A 14 -0.81 -7.03 -7.62
N GLY A 15 0.04 -8.06 -7.59
CA GLY A 15 1.17 -8.19 -6.67
C GLY A 15 2.51 -8.17 -7.39
N THR A 16 3.59 -7.87 -6.67
CA THR A 16 4.95 -7.89 -7.23
C THR A 16 5.42 -9.30 -7.55
N SER A 17 5.10 -10.30 -6.71
CA SER A 17 5.51 -11.70 -6.91
C SER A 17 4.90 -12.35 -8.14
N SER A 18 3.72 -11.90 -8.55
CA SER A 18 3.05 -12.31 -9.80
C SER A 18 3.40 -11.41 -10.98
N HIS A 19 4.25 -10.39 -10.80
CA HIS A 19 4.59 -9.39 -11.80
C HIS A 19 3.35 -8.66 -12.38
N THR A 20 2.34 -8.44 -11.52
CA THR A 20 1.06 -7.78 -11.90
C THR A 20 0.77 -6.51 -11.11
N ALA A 21 1.70 -6.07 -10.25
CA ALA A 21 1.64 -4.72 -9.68
C ALA A 21 1.86 -3.68 -10.80
N PHE A 22 1.13 -2.57 -10.76
CA PHE A 22 1.20 -1.56 -11.82
C PHE A 22 2.34 -0.57 -11.53
N MET A 23 3.46 -0.78 -12.21
CA MET A 23 4.73 -0.10 -11.92
C MET A 23 5.03 1.05 -12.90
N TYR A 24 5.93 1.97 -12.53
CA TYR A 24 6.55 2.93 -13.46
C TYR A 24 7.65 2.30 -14.32
N GLU A 25 8.37 1.33 -13.78
CA GLU A 25 9.49 0.65 -14.42
C GLU A 25 9.21 -0.86 -14.53
N PRO A 26 9.73 -1.56 -15.56
CA PRO A 26 9.55 -3.01 -15.71
C PRO A 26 10.03 -3.77 -14.47
N PHE A 27 9.52 -4.98 -14.22
CA PHE A 27 10.12 -5.87 -13.23
C PHE A 27 11.55 -6.25 -13.64
N ALA A 28 12.36 -6.68 -12.68
CA ALA A 28 13.74 -7.08 -12.96
C ALA A 28 13.76 -8.24 -13.96
N GLY A 29 14.57 -8.10 -15.01
CA GLY A 29 14.64 -9.08 -16.10
C GLY A 29 13.61 -8.89 -17.21
N GLU A 30 12.66 -7.95 -17.07
CA GLU A 30 11.69 -7.63 -18.11
C GLU A 30 12.09 -6.38 -18.90
N ALA A 31 11.72 -6.36 -20.20
CA ALA A 31 12.04 -5.24 -21.09
C ALA A 31 10.96 -4.13 -21.08
N THR A 32 9.74 -4.45 -20.64
CA THR A 32 8.56 -3.58 -20.79
C THR A 32 7.71 -3.56 -19.53
N VAL A 33 7.04 -2.43 -19.29
CA VAL A 33 6.05 -2.31 -18.22
C VAL A 33 4.75 -3.00 -18.65
N GLY A 34 4.23 -3.91 -17.82
CA GLY A 34 2.91 -4.49 -18.01
C GLY A 34 1.79 -3.52 -17.62
N ASP A 35 0.70 -3.49 -18.39
CA ASP A 35 -0.50 -2.73 -18.04
C ASP A 35 -1.47 -3.60 -17.23
N PHE A 36 -1.28 -3.58 -15.91
CA PHE A 36 -2.13 -4.29 -14.96
C PHE A 36 -3.04 -3.35 -14.18
N ASN A 37 -3.29 -2.16 -14.72
CA ASN A 37 -4.26 -1.25 -14.15
C ASN A 37 -5.69 -1.80 -14.33
N ARG A 38 -6.44 -1.92 -13.25
CA ARG A 38 -7.81 -2.44 -13.27
C ARG A 38 -8.86 -1.37 -13.58
N LEU A 39 -8.57 -0.10 -13.29
CA LEU A 39 -9.52 1.00 -13.47
C LEU A 39 -8.81 2.25 -13.98
N ASP A 40 -9.35 2.89 -15.00
CA ASP A 40 -8.85 4.18 -15.45
C ASP A 40 -9.02 5.27 -14.35
N PRO A 41 -8.17 6.32 -14.35
CA PRO A 41 -8.21 7.36 -13.31
C PRO A 41 -9.54 8.11 -13.19
N ALA A 42 -10.32 8.25 -14.27
CA ALA A 42 -11.60 8.95 -14.22
C ALA A 42 -12.67 8.07 -13.56
N THR A 43 -12.69 6.78 -13.88
CA THR A 43 -13.55 5.79 -13.23
C THR A 43 -13.21 5.62 -11.75
N LEU A 44 -11.92 5.57 -11.40
CA LEU A 44 -11.50 5.51 -10.00
C LEU A 44 -12.02 6.70 -9.19
N ARG A 45 -11.82 7.93 -9.69
CA ARG A 45 -12.35 9.16 -9.05
C ARG A 45 -13.87 9.15 -8.93
N ARG A 46 -14.58 8.69 -9.97
CA ARG A 46 -16.05 8.58 -9.96
C ARG A 46 -16.51 7.64 -8.85
N HIS A 47 -15.94 6.44 -8.74
CA HIS A 47 -16.31 5.47 -7.71
C HIS A 47 -16.00 5.99 -6.30
N PHE A 48 -14.84 6.61 -6.12
CA PHE A 48 -14.46 7.16 -4.82
C PHE A 48 -15.37 8.33 -4.41
N ARG A 49 -15.70 9.24 -5.34
CA ARG A 49 -16.69 10.30 -5.13
C ARG A 49 -18.03 9.72 -4.68
N THR A 50 -18.57 8.74 -5.41
CA THR A 50 -19.84 8.11 -5.04
C THR A 50 -19.79 7.45 -3.67
N ALA A 51 -18.70 6.74 -3.33
CA ALA A 51 -18.53 6.16 -2.00
C ALA A 51 -18.54 7.25 -0.91
N GLN A 52 -17.85 8.36 -1.17
CA GLN A 52 -17.74 9.44 -0.20
C GLN A 52 -19.05 10.22 -0.01
N GLU A 53 -19.82 10.44 -1.09
CA GLU A 53 -21.18 11.01 -1.07
C GLU A 53 -22.15 10.15 -0.25
N LEU A 54 -21.98 8.83 -0.32
CA LEU A 54 -22.78 7.86 0.44
C LEU A 54 -22.28 7.61 1.87
N GLY A 55 -21.24 8.32 2.32
CA GLY A 55 -20.71 8.17 3.68
C GLY A 55 -19.81 6.94 3.89
N TRP A 56 -19.42 6.22 2.84
CA TRP A 56 -18.54 5.05 2.96
C TRP A 56 -17.06 5.44 3.00
N ASP A 57 -16.30 4.73 3.84
CA ASP A 57 -14.85 4.68 3.75
C ASP A 57 -14.41 3.70 2.65
N VAL A 58 -13.21 3.88 2.12
CA VAL A 58 -12.67 3.04 1.03
C VAL A 58 -11.26 2.61 1.37
N GLY A 59 -11.04 1.29 1.37
CA GLY A 59 -9.73 0.67 1.40
C GLY A 59 -9.40 0.07 0.05
N ILE A 60 -8.29 0.44 -0.58
CA ILE A 60 -7.93 -0.01 -1.93
C ILE A 60 -6.59 -0.73 -1.95
N HIS A 61 -6.56 -1.94 -2.52
CA HIS A 61 -5.33 -2.70 -2.74
C HIS A 61 -4.47 -1.96 -3.75
N THR A 62 -3.22 -1.72 -3.38
CA THR A 62 -2.21 -1.05 -4.20
C THR A 62 -0.80 -1.57 -3.87
N CYS A 63 -0.17 -2.24 -4.83
CA CYS A 63 1.21 -2.72 -4.69
C CYS A 63 2.22 -1.95 -5.55
N GLY A 64 1.84 -1.47 -6.73
CA GLY A 64 2.76 -0.77 -7.61
C GLY A 64 2.94 0.70 -7.25
N ASP A 65 4.11 1.25 -7.56
CA ASP A 65 4.41 2.69 -7.35
C ASP A 65 3.51 3.58 -8.22
N ARG A 66 3.29 3.22 -9.48
CA ARG A 66 2.37 3.94 -10.37
C ARG A 66 0.91 3.82 -9.95
N ALA A 67 0.51 2.64 -9.48
CA ALA A 67 -0.80 2.43 -8.87
C ALA A 67 -0.98 3.30 -7.62
N MET A 68 0.04 3.39 -6.76
CA MET A 68 0.01 4.16 -5.51
C MET A 68 -0.24 5.64 -5.79
N ASP A 69 0.56 6.22 -6.69
CA ASP A 69 0.42 7.61 -7.10
C ASP A 69 -0.98 7.89 -7.66
N MET A 70 -1.47 7.04 -8.57
CA MET A 70 -2.78 7.21 -9.18
C MET A 70 -3.94 7.14 -8.17
N VAL A 71 -3.84 6.23 -7.19
CA VAL A 71 -4.84 6.08 -6.14
C VAL A 71 -4.83 7.26 -5.18
N VAL A 72 -3.66 7.68 -4.71
CA VAL A 72 -3.54 8.80 -3.78
C VAL A 72 -4.01 10.09 -4.45
N ASP A 73 -3.71 10.30 -5.73
CA ASP A 73 -4.21 11.44 -6.49
C ASP A 73 -5.75 11.44 -6.57
N ALA A 74 -6.35 10.29 -6.88
CA ALA A 74 -7.80 10.18 -6.94
C ALA A 74 -8.45 10.45 -5.58
N PHE A 75 -7.86 9.96 -4.49
CA PHE A 75 -8.37 10.16 -3.14
C PHE A 75 -8.22 11.64 -2.72
N ALA A 76 -7.06 12.23 -2.97
CA ALA A 76 -6.78 13.63 -2.68
C ALA A 76 -7.70 14.58 -3.46
N ASP A 77 -7.90 14.34 -4.75
CA ASP A 77 -8.77 15.17 -5.59
C ASP A 77 -10.22 15.21 -5.06
N VAL A 78 -10.76 14.06 -4.66
CA VAL A 78 -12.13 14.01 -4.12
C VAL A 78 -12.17 14.54 -2.69
N ALA A 79 -11.17 14.25 -1.84
CA ALA A 79 -11.11 14.80 -0.49
C ALA A 79 -11.03 16.34 -0.50
N ARG A 80 -10.32 16.93 -1.47
CA ARG A 80 -10.30 18.39 -1.71
C ARG A 80 -11.67 18.92 -2.17
N ALA A 81 -12.32 18.22 -3.10
CA ALA A 81 -13.61 18.64 -3.64
C ALA A 81 -14.79 18.44 -2.67
N MET A 82 -14.70 17.46 -1.77
CA MET A 82 -15.73 17.09 -0.81
C MET A 82 -15.07 16.67 0.51
N PRO A 83 -14.65 17.64 1.34
CA PRO A 83 -13.98 17.33 2.61
C PRO A 83 -14.86 16.51 3.54
N ARG A 84 -14.29 15.43 4.09
CA ARG A 84 -14.96 14.57 5.08
C ARG A 84 -13.94 14.19 6.18
N PRO A 85 -13.76 15.05 7.20
CA PRO A 85 -12.61 14.96 8.14
C PRO A 85 -12.54 13.67 8.97
N ASP A 86 -13.67 12.99 9.13
CA ASP A 86 -13.83 11.73 9.85
C ASP A 86 -13.62 10.49 8.97
N ALA A 87 -13.44 10.67 7.65
CA ALA A 87 -13.19 9.58 6.73
C ALA A 87 -11.90 8.82 7.07
N ARG A 88 -11.94 7.50 6.90
CA ARG A 88 -10.84 6.56 7.17
C ARG A 88 -10.39 5.83 5.90
N HIS A 89 -10.31 6.59 4.82
CA HIS A 89 -9.81 6.08 3.54
C HIS A 89 -8.38 5.59 3.67
N ASN A 90 -8.06 4.48 3.00
CA ASN A 90 -6.74 3.87 3.14
C ASN A 90 -6.27 3.17 1.86
N VAL A 91 -4.96 3.15 1.71
CA VAL A 91 -4.25 2.34 0.72
C VAL A 91 -3.71 1.09 1.40
N ILE A 92 -4.10 -0.06 0.89
CA ILE A 92 -3.77 -1.38 1.40
C ILE A 92 -2.57 -1.89 0.63
N HIS A 93 -1.67 -2.56 1.35
CA HIS A 93 -0.35 -2.99 0.93
C HIS A 93 0.67 -1.87 0.91
N ALA A 94 0.40 -0.80 0.16
CA ALA A 94 1.15 0.45 0.18
C ALA A 94 2.67 0.22 0.07
N TYR A 95 3.09 -0.53 -0.96
CA TYR A 95 4.46 -1.05 -1.04
C TYR A 95 5.47 0.06 -1.29
N PHE A 96 5.21 0.97 -2.23
CA PHE A 96 6.22 1.90 -2.76
C PHE A 96 5.65 3.32 -2.87
N PRO A 97 5.53 4.06 -1.75
CA PRO A 97 5.08 5.44 -1.81
C PRO A 97 6.14 6.35 -2.45
N SER A 98 5.70 7.27 -3.30
CA SER A 98 6.49 8.45 -3.67
C SER A 98 6.40 9.51 -2.57
N ASP A 99 7.37 10.44 -2.52
CA ASP A 99 7.34 11.56 -1.56
C ASP A 99 6.10 12.44 -1.76
N ARG A 100 5.66 12.58 -3.03
CA ARG A 100 4.43 13.28 -3.41
C ARG A 100 3.20 12.57 -2.84
N ALA A 101 3.13 11.25 -2.96
CA ALA A 101 2.05 10.46 -2.39
C ALA A 101 2.03 10.58 -0.85
N LEU A 102 3.19 10.51 -0.18
CA LEU A 102 3.29 10.70 1.27
C LEU A 102 2.71 12.05 1.72
N ALA A 103 3.08 13.14 1.04
CA ALA A 103 2.59 14.47 1.35
C ALA A 103 1.06 14.57 1.21
N GLN A 104 0.50 14.08 0.09
CA GLN A 104 -0.95 14.07 -0.13
C GLN A 104 -1.69 13.17 0.87
N MET A 105 -1.11 12.03 1.24
CA MET A 105 -1.68 11.13 2.24
C MET A 105 -1.77 11.79 3.61
N ALA A 106 -0.72 12.51 4.04
CA ALA A 106 -0.70 13.23 5.29
C ALA A 106 -1.72 14.38 5.28
N GLU A 107 -1.73 15.20 4.23
CA GLU A 107 -2.64 16.34 4.06
C GLU A 107 -4.12 15.92 4.10
N HIS A 108 -4.46 14.83 3.42
CA HIS A 108 -5.85 14.38 3.25
C HIS A 108 -6.24 13.20 4.16
N ARG A 109 -5.41 12.88 5.17
CA ARG A 109 -5.63 11.80 6.15
C ARG A 109 -5.89 10.43 5.52
N ILE A 110 -5.24 10.14 4.39
CA ILE A 110 -5.30 8.83 3.73
C ILE A 110 -4.31 7.91 4.45
N ALA A 111 -4.81 6.86 5.09
CA ALA A 111 -3.96 5.95 5.87
C ALA A 111 -3.23 4.93 4.99
N ALA A 112 -2.06 4.49 5.43
CA ALA A 112 -1.36 3.33 4.87
C ALA A 112 -1.68 2.08 5.71
N VAL A 113 -2.04 0.97 5.05
CA VAL A 113 -2.28 -0.33 5.71
C VAL A 113 -1.29 -1.35 5.17
N ILE A 114 -0.21 -1.59 5.92
CA ILE A 114 0.88 -2.48 5.53
C ILE A 114 0.75 -3.87 6.17
N GLN A 115 1.53 -4.82 5.67
CA GLN A 115 1.55 -6.22 6.14
C GLN A 115 3.00 -6.63 6.37
N PRO A 116 3.50 -6.45 7.60
CA PRO A 116 4.89 -6.76 7.92
C PRO A 116 5.19 -8.26 7.85
N THR A 117 4.18 -9.11 7.89
CA THR A 117 4.32 -10.56 7.67
C THR A 117 4.89 -10.87 6.28
N PHE A 118 4.61 -10.08 5.24
CA PHE A 118 5.28 -10.23 3.94
C PHE A 118 6.77 -9.85 3.99
N LEU A 119 7.19 -8.89 4.83
CA LEU A 119 8.61 -8.61 5.03
C LEU A 119 9.32 -9.84 5.61
N TYR A 120 8.65 -10.52 6.55
CA TYR A 120 9.21 -11.69 7.20
C TYR A 120 9.31 -12.92 6.30
N TRP A 121 8.25 -13.25 5.56
CA TRP A 121 8.19 -14.50 4.79
C TRP A 121 8.60 -14.36 3.32
N GLU A 122 8.39 -13.17 2.75
CA GLU A 122 8.52 -12.91 1.31
C GLU A 122 9.56 -11.82 1.01
N GLY A 123 10.27 -11.35 2.04
CA GLY A 123 11.19 -10.24 1.97
C GLY A 123 12.28 -10.39 0.90
N ASP A 124 12.78 -11.60 0.64
CA ASP A 124 13.81 -11.82 -0.40
C ASP A 124 13.22 -11.76 -1.82
N MET A 125 11.95 -12.13 -2.00
CA MET A 125 11.31 -12.11 -3.32
C MET A 125 11.21 -10.70 -3.87
N ILE A 126 11.03 -9.69 -3.01
CA ILE A 126 10.93 -8.30 -3.48
C ILE A 126 12.22 -7.83 -4.18
N PHE A 127 13.39 -8.24 -3.69
CA PHE A 127 14.68 -7.88 -4.30
C PHE A 127 14.85 -8.54 -5.65
N ARG A 128 14.44 -9.81 -5.76
CA ARG A 128 14.41 -10.55 -7.03
C ARG A 128 13.51 -9.85 -8.04
N ASP A 129 12.31 -9.43 -7.63
CA ASP A 129 11.27 -8.97 -8.56
C ASP A 129 11.47 -7.52 -9.01
N VAL A 130 11.89 -6.61 -8.12
CA VAL A 130 11.99 -5.17 -8.45
C VAL A 130 13.41 -4.61 -8.40
N GLY A 131 14.39 -5.41 -7.99
CA GLY A 131 15.79 -4.98 -7.84
C GLY A 131 16.04 -4.14 -6.58
N GLU A 132 17.32 -4.03 -6.19
CA GLU A 132 17.73 -3.44 -4.90
C GLU A 132 17.21 -2.03 -4.68
N ARG A 133 17.34 -1.16 -5.70
CA ARG A 133 16.96 0.26 -5.60
C ARG A 133 15.49 0.43 -5.21
N ARG A 134 14.57 -0.34 -5.80
CA ARG A 134 13.13 -0.26 -5.51
C ARG A 134 12.77 -1.02 -4.23
N ALA A 135 13.39 -2.16 -4.01
CA ALA A 135 13.22 -2.95 -2.79
C ALA A 135 13.61 -2.17 -1.51
N ALA A 136 14.57 -1.24 -1.61
CA ALA A 136 14.93 -0.33 -0.52
C ALA A 136 13.78 0.58 -0.06
N ASN A 137 12.74 0.77 -0.87
CA ASN A 137 11.54 1.52 -0.51
C ASN A 137 10.32 0.62 -0.23
N TYR A 138 10.52 -0.68 0.03
CA TYR A 138 9.43 -1.63 0.23
C TYR A 138 8.78 -1.50 1.62
N LYS A 139 7.47 -1.20 1.64
CA LYS A 139 6.65 -0.98 2.84
C LYS A 139 7.39 -0.12 3.88
N PRO A 140 7.71 1.14 3.54
CA PRO A 140 8.63 1.96 4.33
C PRO A 140 7.88 2.58 5.53
N ALA A 141 7.68 1.77 6.59
CA ALA A 141 6.92 2.16 7.78
C ALA A 141 7.43 3.45 8.43
N ARG A 142 8.75 3.60 8.56
CA ARG A 142 9.41 4.82 9.06
C ARG A 142 9.01 6.05 8.22
N LYS A 143 9.12 5.99 6.89
CA LYS A 143 8.73 7.11 6.02
C LYS A 143 7.26 7.51 6.18
N TYR A 144 6.34 6.55 6.31
CA TYR A 144 4.93 6.87 6.57
C TYR A 144 4.76 7.63 7.88
N LEU A 145 5.37 7.13 8.97
CA LEU A 145 5.29 7.76 10.28
C LEU A 145 5.92 9.17 10.29
N ASP A 146 7.10 9.32 9.68
CA ASP A 146 7.83 10.59 9.64
C ASP A 146 7.10 11.64 8.78
N ALA A 147 6.38 11.21 7.74
CA ALA A 147 5.51 12.07 6.93
C ALA A 147 4.20 12.45 7.64
N GLY A 148 3.90 11.90 8.82
CA GLY A 148 2.63 12.13 9.52
C GLY A 148 1.44 11.36 8.95
N VAL A 149 1.70 10.31 8.15
CA VAL A 149 0.66 9.42 7.62
C VAL A 149 0.20 8.46 8.72
N VAL A 150 -1.11 8.29 8.85
CA VAL A 150 -1.69 7.26 9.73
C VAL A 150 -1.29 5.88 9.19
N LEU A 151 -0.53 5.14 9.99
CA LEU A 151 -0.05 3.81 9.62
C LEU A 151 -0.75 2.72 10.43
N CYS A 152 -1.28 1.73 9.73
CA CYS A 152 -1.87 0.52 10.30
C CYS A 152 -1.14 -0.72 9.78
N ALA A 153 -1.11 -1.79 10.58
CA ALA A 153 -0.54 -3.06 10.19
C ALA A 153 -1.53 -4.22 10.41
N ASN A 154 -1.53 -5.21 9.52
CA ASN A 154 -2.23 -6.48 9.70
C ASN A 154 -1.44 -7.64 9.05
N SER A 155 -1.91 -8.88 9.17
CA SER A 155 -1.22 -10.04 8.61
C SER A 155 -1.60 -10.38 7.17
N ASP A 156 -2.76 -9.91 6.70
CA ASP A 156 -3.39 -10.35 5.44
C ASP A 156 -3.45 -11.88 5.28
N ILE A 157 -3.94 -12.57 6.31
CA ILE A 157 -4.20 -14.02 6.21
C ILE A 157 -5.49 -14.24 5.38
N PRO A 158 -5.55 -15.23 4.47
CA PRO A 158 -4.60 -16.32 4.21
C PRO A 158 -3.52 -16.04 3.16
N SER A 159 -3.35 -14.80 2.68
CA SER A 159 -2.27 -14.46 1.74
C SER A 159 -0.88 -14.67 2.36
N THR A 160 -0.75 -14.48 3.68
CA THR A 160 0.43 -14.91 4.45
C THR A 160 0.16 -16.11 5.33
N VAL A 161 1.24 -16.70 5.86
CA VAL A 161 1.19 -17.98 6.57
C VAL A 161 0.87 -17.87 8.07
N SER A 162 0.86 -16.67 8.65
CA SER A 162 0.72 -16.53 10.12
C SER A 162 -0.11 -15.31 10.53
N PRO A 163 -1.13 -15.49 11.40
CA PRO A 163 -1.84 -14.39 12.03
C PRO A 163 -1.10 -13.85 13.27
N ASN A 164 0.08 -14.40 13.61
CA ASN A 164 0.80 -14.06 14.84
C ASN A 164 1.33 -12.62 14.78
N PRO A 165 0.82 -11.69 15.61
CA PRO A 165 1.22 -10.28 15.55
C PRO A 165 2.70 -10.07 15.92
N TRP A 166 3.30 -10.98 16.69
CA TRP A 166 4.70 -10.90 17.09
C TRP A 166 5.66 -11.05 15.91
N VAL A 167 5.29 -11.82 14.88
CA VAL A 167 6.06 -11.94 13.64
C VAL A 167 6.07 -10.62 12.90
N GLY A 168 4.90 -9.98 12.80
CA GLY A 168 4.78 -8.67 12.15
C GLY A 168 5.55 -7.58 12.91
N LEU A 169 5.47 -7.57 14.24
CA LEU A 169 6.21 -6.63 15.08
C LEU A 169 7.72 -6.83 14.95
N TYR A 170 8.19 -8.08 15.00
CA TYR A 170 9.61 -8.41 14.77
C TYR A 170 10.07 -7.87 13.42
N ALA A 171 9.30 -8.10 12.35
CA ALA A 171 9.66 -7.66 11.01
C ALA A 171 9.70 -6.13 10.86
N LEU A 172 8.78 -5.40 11.52
CA LEU A 172 8.82 -3.93 11.54
C LEU A 172 10.06 -3.40 12.25
N VAL A 173 10.34 -3.90 13.46
CA VAL A 173 11.39 -3.36 14.33
C VAL A 173 12.79 -3.75 13.85
N THR A 174 12.95 -4.99 13.38
CA THR A 174 14.27 -5.49 12.97
C THR A 174 14.56 -5.31 11.49
N ARG A 175 13.50 -5.15 10.67
CA ARG A 175 13.56 -5.20 9.21
C ARG A 175 14.25 -6.47 8.69
N LYS A 176 14.17 -7.58 9.44
CA LYS A 176 14.73 -8.87 9.05
C LYS A 176 13.65 -9.87 8.65
N ASN A 177 13.95 -10.67 7.64
CA ASN A 177 13.12 -11.78 7.22
C ASN A 177 13.39 -13.06 8.04
N ASN A 178 12.69 -14.15 7.71
CA ASN A 178 12.81 -15.46 8.36
C ASN A 178 14.18 -16.14 8.16
N LEU A 179 14.98 -15.69 7.20
CA LEU A 179 16.36 -16.12 6.98
C LEU A 179 17.39 -15.20 7.66
N GLY A 180 16.93 -14.10 8.28
CA GLY A 180 17.78 -13.11 8.93
C GLY A 180 18.34 -12.03 8.00
N HIS A 181 17.97 -12.02 6.71
CA HIS A 181 18.35 -10.97 5.76
C HIS A 181 17.57 -9.69 6.00
N PHE A 182 18.20 -8.55 5.72
CA PHE A 182 17.56 -7.25 5.85
C PHE A 182 16.68 -6.91 4.64
N VAL A 183 15.53 -6.27 4.91
CA VAL A 183 14.58 -5.79 3.91
C VAL A 183 14.31 -4.30 4.16
N ALA A 184 14.97 -3.43 3.41
CA ALA A 184 14.96 -1.97 3.62
C ALA A 184 15.21 -1.59 5.09
N ALA A 185 16.46 -1.81 5.54
CA ALA A 185 16.86 -1.75 6.95
C ALA A 185 16.70 -0.36 7.59
N ASP A 186 16.80 0.70 6.79
CA ASP A 186 16.63 2.10 7.19
C ASP A 186 15.17 2.45 7.57
N GLN A 187 14.25 1.52 7.33
CA GLN A 187 12.81 1.68 7.58
C GLN A 187 12.34 1.03 8.89
N ALA A 188 13.27 0.70 9.80
CA ALA A 188 13.02 0.24 11.17
C ALA A 188 12.40 1.35 12.04
#